data_AF-A0A368UDU6-F1
#
_entry.id   AF-A0A368UDU6-F1
#
_cell.length_a   1.000
_cell.length_b   1.000
_cell.length_c   1.000
_cell.angle_alpha   90.00
_cell.angle_beta   90.00
_cell.angle_gamma   90.00
#
_symmetry.space_group_name_H-M   'P 1'
#
loop_
_entity.id
_entity.type
_entity.pdbx_description
1 polymer ?
#
loop_
_entity_poly.entity_id
_entity_poly.type
_entity_poly.pdbx_seq_one_letter_code
_entity_poly.pdbx_strand_id
1 'polypeptide(L)'
;MSYHHFTIDERESILIYRTKGMTFSQIARLLHRHPSSISRELKRHSKQGNYSPSRAQKAYHLAKSHCGRKRKLEIDTELSQTVKHLFLECQWSPEEIEGRLRLERERHVISYQTIYRAIYHGHFDDTPLSHGARGVVRKLRHHGKTRHTKSHVEKRGKIPISHTIHERPTAANERS
;
A
#
# COMPACT_ATOMS: atom_id res chain seq x y z
N MET A 1 1.75 -17.84 -19.78
CA MET A 1 2.85 -17.08 -20.42
C MET A 1 2.89 -15.69 -19.80
N SER A 2 4.04 -15.28 -19.27
CA SER A 2 4.21 -13.93 -18.71
C SER A 2 4.47 -12.93 -19.85
N TYR A 3 3.71 -11.84 -19.89
CA TYR A 3 3.89 -10.78 -20.88
C TYR A 3 5.03 -9.86 -20.44
N HIS A 4 6.16 -9.93 -21.13
CA HIS A 4 7.34 -9.10 -20.86
C HIS A 4 7.40 -7.92 -21.82
N HIS A 5 7.36 -6.70 -21.27
CA HIS A 5 7.59 -5.48 -22.04
C HIS A 5 9.07 -5.35 -22.41
N PHE A 6 9.34 -4.68 -23.53
CA PHE A 6 10.70 -4.31 -23.90
C PHE A 6 11.33 -3.40 -22.84
N THR A 7 12.61 -3.62 -22.52
CA THR A 7 13.43 -2.68 -21.74
C THR A 7 13.89 -1.51 -22.61
N ILE A 8 14.50 -0.49 -21.99
CA ILE A 8 15.11 0.60 -22.76
C ILE A 8 16.26 0.08 -23.64
N ASP A 9 17.11 -0.81 -23.11
CA ASP A 9 18.25 -1.39 -23.84
C ASP A 9 17.79 -2.21 -25.04
N GLU A 10 16.71 -2.99 -24.90
CA GLU A 10 16.14 -3.73 -26.02
C GLU A 10 15.58 -2.78 -27.09
N ARG A 11 14.94 -1.67 -26.68
CA ARG A 11 14.44 -0.65 -27.63
C ARG A 11 15.59 0.05 -28.37
N GLU A 12 16.66 0.40 -27.69
CA GLU A 12 17.86 0.98 -28.30
C GLU A 12 18.51 0.00 -29.28
N SER A 13 18.60 -1.28 -28.90
CA SER A 13 19.09 -2.34 -29.77
C SER A 13 18.23 -2.48 -31.03
N ILE A 14 16.89 -2.43 -30.91
CA ILE A 14 15.97 -2.44 -32.07
C ILE A 14 16.27 -1.28 -33.02
N LEU A 15 16.50 -0.07 -32.49
CA LEU A 15 16.86 1.09 -33.31
C LEU A 15 18.17 0.84 -34.07
N ILE A 16 19.23 0.43 -33.37
CA ILE A 16 20.55 0.17 -33.95
C ILE A 16 20.48 -0.92 -35.02
N TYR A 17 19.75 -2.01 -34.80
CA TYR A 17 19.64 -3.07 -35.79
C TYR A 17 18.80 -2.66 -37.01
N ARG A 18 17.78 -1.82 -36.82
CA ARG A 18 17.01 -1.26 -37.95
C ARG A 18 17.82 -0.29 -38.79
N THR A 19 18.66 0.55 -38.19
CA THR A 19 19.56 1.43 -38.95
C THR A 19 20.62 0.64 -39.72
N LYS A 20 21.03 -0.53 -39.22
CA LYS A 20 21.88 -1.50 -39.94
C LYS A 20 21.15 -2.31 -41.02
N GLY A 21 19.87 -2.05 -41.29
CA GLY A 21 19.11 -2.73 -42.34
C GLY A 21 18.63 -4.15 -42.00
N MET A 22 18.70 -4.58 -40.73
CA MET A 22 18.26 -5.92 -40.36
C MET A 22 16.74 -6.12 -40.46
N THR A 23 16.35 -7.33 -40.82
CA THR A 23 14.94 -7.78 -40.84
C THR A 23 14.40 -8.04 -39.44
N PHE A 24 13.08 -8.00 -39.27
CA PHE A 24 12.45 -8.26 -37.97
C PHE A 24 12.80 -9.64 -37.40
N SER A 25 12.93 -10.66 -38.25
CA SER A 25 13.29 -12.02 -37.84
C SER A 25 14.73 -12.11 -37.30
N GLN A 26 15.67 -11.37 -37.90
CA GLN A 26 17.05 -11.31 -37.41
C GLN A 26 17.12 -10.61 -36.05
N ILE A 27 16.45 -9.44 -35.92
CA ILE A 27 16.40 -8.68 -34.67
C ILE A 27 15.78 -9.51 -33.55
N ALA A 28 14.68 -10.19 -33.85
CA ALA A 28 13.98 -11.05 -32.90
C ALA A 28 14.87 -12.19 -32.39
N ARG A 29 15.68 -12.81 -33.27
CA ARG A 29 16.63 -13.86 -32.88
C ARG A 29 17.73 -13.32 -31.96
N LEU A 30 18.27 -12.13 -32.24
CA LEU A 30 19.31 -11.49 -31.43
C LEU A 30 18.81 -11.08 -30.05
N LEU A 31 17.55 -10.61 -29.95
CA LEU A 31 16.93 -10.19 -28.69
C LEU A 31 16.19 -11.32 -27.97
N HIS A 32 16.23 -12.55 -28.50
CA HIS A 32 15.46 -13.69 -27.99
C HIS A 32 13.95 -13.37 -27.81
N ARG A 33 13.39 -12.63 -28.78
CA ARG A 33 11.97 -12.26 -28.83
C ARG A 33 11.28 -12.86 -30.05
N HIS A 34 9.96 -12.76 -30.09
CA HIS A 34 9.19 -13.15 -31.27
C HIS A 34 9.19 -12.04 -32.33
N PRO A 35 9.32 -12.35 -33.65
CA PRO A 35 9.33 -11.34 -34.71
C PRO A 35 8.10 -10.43 -34.71
N SER A 36 6.92 -10.97 -34.34
CA SER A 36 5.70 -10.16 -34.23
C SER A 36 5.78 -9.13 -33.09
N SER A 37 6.54 -9.38 -32.02
CA SER A 37 6.73 -8.41 -30.93
C SER A 37 7.54 -7.20 -31.41
N ILE A 38 8.61 -7.44 -32.18
CA ILE A 38 9.43 -6.40 -32.80
C ILE A 38 8.59 -5.56 -33.78
N SER A 39 7.82 -6.23 -34.63
CA SER A 39 6.91 -5.56 -35.58
C SER A 39 5.86 -4.70 -34.86
N ARG A 40 5.24 -5.21 -33.80
CA ARG A 40 4.24 -4.46 -33.00
C ARG A 40 4.86 -3.28 -32.24
N GLU A 41 6.09 -3.41 -31.75
CA GLU A 41 6.81 -2.30 -31.10
C GLU A 41 7.06 -1.15 -32.08
N LEU A 42 7.65 -1.47 -33.24
CA LEU A 42 7.92 -0.48 -34.29
C LEU A 42 6.63 0.13 -34.83
N LYS A 43 5.60 -0.68 -35.11
CA LYS A 43 4.31 -0.17 -35.59
C LYS A 43 3.65 0.81 -34.62
N ARG A 44 3.77 0.57 -33.31
CA ARG A 44 3.17 1.44 -32.29
C ARG A 44 3.93 2.75 -32.07
N HIS A 45 5.25 2.72 -32.21
CA HIS A 45 6.11 3.83 -31.77
C HIS A 45 6.89 4.53 -32.88
N SER A 46 6.78 4.07 -34.13
CA SER A 46 7.28 4.79 -35.31
C SER A 46 6.25 5.84 -35.77
N LYS A 47 6.71 7.09 -35.91
CA LYS A 47 5.93 8.16 -36.56
C LYS A 47 6.64 8.57 -37.84
N GLN A 48 5.93 8.57 -38.96
CA GLN A 48 6.48 8.94 -40.28
C GLN A 48 7.77 8.17 -40.64
N GLY A 49 7.84 6.89 -40.25
CA GLY A 49 9.02 6.03 -40.48
C GLY A 49 10.12 6.14 -39.43
N ASN A 50 10.10 7.16 -38.56
CA ASN A 50 11.13 7.35 -37.54
C ASN A 50 10.74 6.68 -36.21
N TYR A 51 11.52 5.67 -35.82
CA TYR A 51 11.43 5.02 -34.51
C TYR A 51 12.32 5.72 -33.49
N SER A 52 11.83 5.91 -32.27
CA SER A 52 12.58 6.52 -31.18
C SER A 52 12.39 5.72 -29.88
N PRO A 53 13.45 5.07 -29.37
CA PRO A 53 13.43 4.32 -28.11
C PRO A 53 12.95 5.15 -26.92
N SER A 54 13.44 6.39 -26.79
CA SER A 54 13.07 7.30 -25.70
C SER A 54 11.57 7.66 -25.73
N ARG A 55 11.01 7.90 -26.92
CA ARG A 55 9.57 8.13 -27.10
C ARG A 55 8.74 6.90 -26.78
N ALA A 56 9.19 5.71 -27.20
CA ALA A 56 8.52 4.45 -26.91
C ALA A 56 8.50 4.16 -25.40
N GLN A 57 9.64 4.36 -24.73
CA GLN A 57 9.77 4.24 -23.28
C GLN A 57 8.87 5.23 -22.53
N LYS A 58 8.87 6.51 -22.95
CA LYS A 58 8.01 7.54 -22.36
C LYS A 58 6.52 7.21 -22.52
N ALA A 59 6.12 6.74 -23.70
CA ALA A 59 4.75 6.30 -23.96
C ALA A 59 4.35 5.10 -23.09
N TYR A 60 5.25 4.13 -22.90
CA TYR A 60 5.04 3.02 -21.98
C TYR A 60 4.85 3.50 -20.53
N HIS A 61 5.72 4.38 -20.02
CA HIS A 61 5.59 4.93 -18.67
C HIS A 61 4.30 5.70 -18.47
N LEU A 62 3.88 6.50 -19.46
CA LEU A 62 2.61 7.21 -19.43
C LEU A 62 1.42 6.24 -19.40
N ALA A 63 1.40 5.24 -20.29
CA ALA A 63 0.33 4.24 -20.27
C ALA A 63 0.29 3.49 -18.92
N LYS A 64 1.45 3.10 -18.39
CA LYS A 64 1.58 2.43 -17.10
C LYS A 64 1.14 3.32 -15.93
N SER A 65 1.37 4.63 -15.99
CA SER A 65 0.94 5.57 -14.96
C SER A 65 -0.59 5.74 -14.94
N HIS A 66 -1.31 5.39 -16.01
CA HIS A 66 -2.77 5.31 -16.01
C HIS A 66 -3.31 3.96 -15.51
N CYS A 67 -2.47 2.93 -15.46
CA CYS A 67 -2.87 1.62 -14.95
C CYS A 67 -3.04 1.61 -13.42
N GLY A 68 -3.80 0.61 -12.95
CA GLY A 68 -4.00 0.33 -11.54
C GLY A 68 -5.04 1.23 -10.86
N ARG A 69 -5.62 0.74 -9.76
CA ARG A 69 -6.58 1.50 -8.95
C ARG A 69 -5.84 2.63 -8.24
N LYS A 70 -6.21 3.88 -8.55
CA LYS A 70 -5.68 5.06 -7.87
C LYS A 70 -6.24 5.15 -6.45
N ARG A 71 -5.41 5.61 -5.53
CA ARG A 71 -5.78 5.78 -4.12
C ARG A 71 -6.54 7.10 -4.00
N LYS A 72 -7.77 7.04 -3.46
CA LYS A 72 -8.67 8.21 -3.40
C LYS A 72 -8.02 9.39 -2.68
N LEU A 73 -7.37 9.14 -1.55
CA LEU A 73 -6.73 10.18 -0.72
C LEU A 73 -5.44 10.77 -1.32
N GLU A 74 -4.88 10.15 -2.38
CA GLU A 74 -3.77 10.75 -3.13
C GLU A 74 -4.27 11.64 -4.27
N ILE A 75 -5.50 11.44 -4.74
CA ILE A 75 -6.11 12.24 -5.80
C ILE A 75 -6.87 13.43 -5.21
N ASP A 76 -7.68 13.18 -4.19
CA ASP A 76 -8.55 14.17 -3.56
C ASP A 76 -7.85 14.77 -2.33
N THR A 77 -7.19 15.89 -2.55
CA THR A 77 -6.40 16.58 -1.52
C THR A 77 -7.28 17.17 -0.42
N GLU A 78 -8.47 17.67 -0.76
CA GLU A 78 -9.41 18.26 0.20
C GLU A 78 -9.93 17.16 1.15
N LEU A 79 -10.39 16.03 0.58
CA LEU A 79 -10.79 14.89 1.38
C LEU A 79 -9.65 14.37 2.25
N SER A 80 -8.43 14.32 1.71
CA SER A 80 -7.24 13.89 2.46
C SER A 80 -6.96 14.80 3.65
N GLN A 81 -7.06 16.12 3.50
CA GLN A 81 -6.86 17.07 4.58
C GLN A 81 -7.93 16.93 5.66
N THR A 82 -9.20 16.79 5.26
CA THR A 82 -10.31 16.57 6.19
C THR A 82 -10.12 15.28 7.00
N VAL A 83 -9.80 14.16 6.34
CA VAL A 83 -9.54 12.89 7.03
C VAL A 83 -8.31 13.00 7.95
N LYS A 84 -7.24 13.68 7.50
CA LYS A 84 -6.03 13.92 8.33
C LYS A 84 -6.37 14.71 9.59
N HIS A 85 -7.14 15.80 9.46
CA HIS A 85 -7.57 16.63 10.58
C HIS A 85 -8.42 15.84 11.58
N LEU A 86 -9.46 15.14 11.11
CA LEU A 86 -10.34 14.35 11.98
C LEU A 86 -9.58 13.21 12.69
N PHE A 87 -8.59 12.61 12.02
CA PHE A 87 -7.79 11.53 12.59
C PHE A 87 -6.74 12.04 13.60
N LEU A 88 -5.93 13.04 13.22
CA LEU A 88 -4.78 13.47 14.02
C LEU A 88 -5.16 14.47 15.11
N GLU A 89 -6.04 15.43 14.81
CA GLU A 89 -6.41 16.48 15.76
C GLU A 89 -7.62 16.04 16.59
N CYS A 90 -8.68 15.54 15.96
CA CYS A 90 -9.90 15.15 16.67
C CYS A 90 -9.84 13.72 17.26
N GLN A 91 -8.83 12.92 16.92
CA GLN A 91 -8.65 11.54 17.40
C GLN A 91 -9.88 10.64 17.14
N TRP A 92 -10.55 10.84 16.00
CA TRP A 92 -11.66 9.99 15.57
C TRP A 92 -11.16 8.67 14.97
N SER A 93 -11.93 7.59 15.16
CA SER A 93 -11.64 6.31 14.51
C SER A 93 -11.97 6.37 13.02
N PRO A 94 -11.33 5.53 12.17
CA PRO A 94 -11.67 5.43 10.75
C PRO A 94 -13.17 5.18 10.48
N GLU A 95 -13.84 4.43 11.34
CA GLU A 95 -15.28 4.16 11.28
C GLU A 95 -16.11 5.40 11.65
N GLU A 96 -15.71 6.15 12.68
CA GLU A 96 -16.34 7.44 13.05
C GLU A 96 -16.21 8.45 11.91
N ILE A 97 -15.04 8.52 11.27
CA ILE A 97 -14.77 9.42 10.13
C ILE A 97 -15.65 9.05 8.93
N GLU A 98 -15.70 7.76 8.54
CA GLU A 98 -16.62 7.32 7.48
C GLU A 98 -18.07 7.66 7.82
N GLY A 99 -18.48 7.35 9.05
CA GLY A 99 -19.83 7.62 9.55
C GLY A 99 -20.20 9.09 9.43
N ARG A 100 -19.32 9.99 9.87
CA ARG A 100 -19.54 11.45 9.76
C ARG A 100 -19.60 11.90 8.32
N LEU A 101 -18.62 11.51 7.50
CA LEU A 101 -18.56 11.96 6.11
C LEU A 101 -19.78 11.53 5.31
N ARG A 102 -20.36 10.36 5.63
CA ARG A 102 -21.61 9.90 5.01
C ARG A 102 -22.84 10.70 5.44
N LEU A 103 -22.83 11.31 6.63
CA LEU A 103 -23.92 12.17 7.10
C LEU A 103 -23.82 13.58 6.51
N GLU A 104 -22.62 14.15 6.46
CA GLU A 104 -22.39 15.52 5.98
C GLU A 104 -22.40 15.62 4.46
N ARG A 105 -21.83 14.62 3.79
CA ARG A 105 -21.85 14.54 2.33
C ARG A 105 -22.92 13.53 2.00
N GLU A 106 -24.00 13.98 1.36
CA GLU A 106 -25.20 13.23 0.95
C GLU A 106 -24.92 11.97 0.08
N ARG A 107 -23.64 11.63 -0.12
CA ARG A 107 -23.13 10.48 -0.86
C ARG A 107 -21.94 9.87 -0.11
N HIS A 108 -21.84 8.55 -0.15
CA HIS A 108 -20.67 7.83 0.38
C HIS A 108 -19.38 8.20 -0.38
N VAL A 109 -18.45 8.87 0.32
CA VAL A 109 -17.19 9.38 -0.26
C VAL A 109 -16.05 8.37 -0.11
N ILE A 110 -15.87 7.81 1.09
CA ILE A 110 -14.74 6.94 1.44
C ILE A 110 -15.14 5.91 2.50
N SER A 111 -14.55 4.70 2.43
CA SER A 111 -14.73 3.65 3.43
C SER A 111 -13.61 3.66 4.49
N TYR A 112 -13.92 3.20 5.70
CA TYR A 112 -12.98 3.04 6.81
C TYR A 112 -11.77 2.18 6.37
N GLN A 113 -11.99 1.16 5.52
CA GLN A 113 -10.91 0.33 5.01
C GLN A 113 -9.91 1.12 4.16
N THR A 114 -10.38 2.12 3.41
CA THR A 114 -9.51 3.01 2.63
C THR A 114 -8.70 3.91 3.55
N ILE A 115 -9.30 4.40 4.63
CA ILE A 115 -8.64 5.21 5.66
C ILE A 115 -7.56 4.37 6.37
N TYR A 116 -7.88 3.14 6.81
CA TYR A 116 -6.89 2.24 7.39
C TYR A 116 -5.72 1.97 6.44
N ARG A 117 -6.00 1.68 5.16
CA ARG A 117 -4.93 1.47 4.17
C ARG A 117 -4.02 2.69 4.06
N ALA A 118 -4.58 3.90 4.07
CA ALA A 118 -3.80 5.13 4.03
C ALA A 118 -2.94 5.31 5.29
N ILE A 119 -3.49 5.05 6.48
CA ILE A 119 -2.76 5.10 7.75
C ILE A 119 -1.58 4.11 7.75
N TYR A 120 -1.81 2.84 7.37
CA TYR A 120 -0.76 1.82 7.38
C TYR A 120 0.31 2.03 6.29
N HIS A 121 -0.01 2.75 5.21
CA HIS A 121 0.96 3.14 4.19
C HIS A 121 1.70 4.45 4.53
N GLY A 122 1.40 5.06 5.67
CA GLY A 122 2.05 6.29 6.12
C GLY A 122 1.63 7.55 5.36
N HIS A 123 0.43 7.56 4.77
CA HIS A 123 -0.08 8.70 3.99
C HIS A 123 -0.20 10.00 4.81
N PHE A 124 -0.37 9.88 6.13
CA PHE A 124 -0.54 11.02 7.04
C PHE A 124 0.71 11.33 7.88
N ASP A 125 1.83 10.62 7.67
CA ASP A 125 3.08 10.91 8.38
C ASP A 125 3.77 12.14 7.76
N ASP A 126 4.11 13.14 8.57
CA ASP A 126 4.77 14.37 8.09
C ASP A 126 6.25 14.17 7.74
N THR A 127 6.87 13.11 8.28
CA THR A 127 8.28 12.80 8.07
C THR A 127 8.47 11.32 7.73
N PRO A 128 9.49 10.96 6.92
CA PRO A 128 9.84 9.57 6.69
C PRO A 128 10.16 8.88 8.01
N LEU A 129 9.43 7.80 8.28
CA LEU A 129 9.62 7.03 9.50
C LEU A 129 11.00 6.35 9.51
N SER A 130 11.72 6.49 10.63
CA SER A 130 12.92 5.70 10.88
C SER A 130 12.56 4.21 11.07
N HIS A 131 13.56 3.33 10.92
CA HIS A 131 13.32 1.89 11.03
C HIS A 131 12.70 1.52 12.39
N GLY A 132 11.53 0.90 12.38
CA GLY A 132 10.79 0.52 13.59
C GLY A 132 9.89 1.62 14.19
N ALA A 133 9.91 2.83 13.66
CA ALA A 133 8.93 3.86 14.03
C ALA A 133 7.56 3.51 13.45
N ARG A 134 6.53 3.59 14.30
CA ARG A 134 5.14 3.27 13.93
C ARG A 134 4.32 4.47 13.44
N GLY A 135 4.86 5.69 13.58
CA GLY A 135 4.22 6.92 13.12
C GLY A 135 2.83 7.15 13.68
N VAL A 136 1.98 7.75 12.85
CA VAL A 136 0.59 8.06 13.17
C VAL A 136 -0.27 6.81 13.45
N VAL A 137 0.18 5.61 13.08
CA VAL A 137 -0.52 4.35 13.40
C VAL A 137 -0.74 4.21 14.91
N ARG A 138 0.16 4.75 15.76
CA ARG A 138 -0.01 4.75 17.22
C ARG A 138 -1.19 5.58 17.72
N LYS A 139 -1.70 6.50 16.90
CA LYS A 139 -2.88 7.32 17.22
C LYS A 139 -4.19 6.57 16.98
N LEU A 140 -4.15 5.38 16.36
CA LEU A 140 -5.32 4.52 16.29
C LEU A 140 -5.74 4.09 17.69
N ARG A 141 -7.05 4.17 17.96
CA ARG A 141 -7.63 3.62 19.19
C ARG A 141 -7.40 2.12 19.21
N HIS A 142 -6.62 1.64 20.19
CA HIS A 142 -6.43 0.21 20.41
C HIS A 142 -7.42 -0.27 21.47
N HIS A 143 -8.24 -1.26 21.11
CA HIS A 143 -9.07 -1.97 22.08
C HIS A 143 -8.28 -3.15 22.68
N GLY A 144 -8.19 -3.22 24.00
CA GLY A 144 -7.58 -4.33 24.73
C GLY A 144 -6.32 -3.98 25.52
N LYS A 145 -5.86 -4.93 26.34
CA LYS A 145 -4.67 -4.76 27.18
C LYS A 145 -3.41 -4.78 26.30
N THR A 146 -2.47 -3.89 26.59
CA THR A 146 -1.13 -3.91 25.99
C THR A 146 -0.49 -5.27 26.25
N ARG A 147 -0.04 -5.97 25.21
CA ARG A 147 0.64 -7.26 25.39
C ARG A 147 1.97 -7.03 26.11
N HIS A 148 2.18 -7.76 27.20
CA HIS A 148 3.45 -7.81 27.90
C HIS A 148 4.49 -8.56 27.07
N THR A 149 5.75 -8.10 27.07
CA THR A 149 6.87 -8.83 26.45
C THR A 149 7.17 -10.10 27.24
N LYS A 150 7.86 -11.07 26.62
CA LYS A 150 8.24 -12.34 27.29
C LYS A 150 9.07 -12.12 28.57
N SER A 151 9.80 -11.01 28.64
CA SER A 151 10.61 -10.59 29.79
C SER A 151 9.87 -9.68 30.78
N HIS A 152 8.57 -9.45 30.59
CA HIS A 152 7.82 -8.56 31.47
C HIS A 152 7.64 -9.18 32.86
N VAL A 153 8.16 -8.49 33.87
CA VAL A 153 7.96 -8.84 35.28
C VAL A 153 6.90 -7.91 35.87
N GLU A 154 5.85 -8.50 36.43
CA GLU A 154 4.77 -7.80 37.14
C GLU A 154 5.33 -7.21 38.46
N LYS A 155 5.11 -5.91 38.71
CA LYS A 155 5.65 -5.19 39.88
C LYS A 155 4.59 -4.65 40.86
N ARG A 156 3.29 -4.81 40.59
CA ARG A 156 2.20 -4.31 41.46
C ARG A 156 2.00 -5.17 42.72
N GLY A 157 2.74 -6.27 42.83
CA GLY A 157 2.71 -7.15 44.00
C GLY A 157 1.54 -8.14 43.92
N LYS A 158 1.71 -9.29 44.56
CA LYS A 158 0.62 -10.27 44.71
C LYS A 158 -0.15 -9.94 45.99
N ILE A 159 -1.46 -10.06 45.94
CA ILE A 159 -2.30 -9.95 47.14
C ILE A 159 -1.85 -11.05 48.11
N PRO A 160 -1.45 -10.71 49.35
CA PRO A 160 -1.11 -11.72 50.36
C PRO A 160 -2.38 -12.45 50.76
N ILE A 161 -2.50 -13.71 50.37
CA ILE A 161 -3.61 -14.57 50.76
C ILE A 161 -3.29 -15.08 52.17
N SER A 162 -4.01 -14.56 53.17
CA SER A 162 -3.78 -14.90 54.58
C SER A 162 -4.26 -16.30 54.97
N HIS A 163 -5.24 -16.85 54.25
CA HIS A 163 -5.83 -18.16 54.53
C HIS A 163 -5.85 -19.02 53.27
N THR A 164 -5.36 -20.24 53.39
CA THR A 164 -5.43 -21.21 52.29
C THR A 164 -6.85 -21.72 52.11
N ILE A 165 -7.18 -22.26 50.93
CA ILE A 165 -8.51 -22.87 50.67
C ILE A 165 -8.85 -24.01 51.65
N HIS A 166 -7.83 -24.62 52.27
CA HIS A 166 -7.98 -25.69 53.25
C HIS A 166 -8.39 -25.19 54.65
N GLU A 167 -8.14 -23.91 54.96
CA GLU A 167 -8.56 -23.27 56.21
C GLU A 167 -10.02 -22.78 56.16
N ARG A 168 -10.72 -23.03 55.05
CA ARG A 168 -12.12 -22.63 54.92
C ARG A 168 -12.98 -23.40 55.92
N PRO A 169 -13.90 -22.74 56.65
CA PRO A 169 -14.74 -23.39 57.65
C PRO A 169 -15.63 -24.48 57.03
N THR A 170 -15.88 -25.55 57.78
CA THR A 170 -16.68 -26.71 57.34
C THR A 170 -18.08 -26.30 56.88
N ALA A 171 -18.69 -25.31 57.53
CA ALA A 171 -19.97 -24.73 57.15
C ALA A 171 -19.99 -24.17 55.71
N ALA A 172 -18.83 -23.79 55.14
CA ALA A 172 -18.74 -23.38 53.74
C ALA A 172 -18.66 -24.57 52.76
N ASN A 173 -18.25 -25.76 53.22
CA ASN A 173 -18.28 -27.00 52.44
C ASN A 173 -19.68 -27.59 52.36
N GLU A 174 -20.48 -27.37 53.41
CA GLU A 174 -21.79 -27.98 53.63
C GLU A 174 -22.96 -27.11 53.12
N ARG A 175 -22.67 -25.95 52.52
CA ARG A 175 -23.70 -25.13 51.86
C ARG A 175 -24.10 -25.77 50.53
N SER A 176 -25.32 -26.29 50.48
CA SER A 176 -26.06 -26.67 49.26
C SER A 176 -26.52 -25.45 48.48
#